data_AF-A0A110B2B7-F1
#
_entry.id   AF-A0A110B2B7-F1
#
_cell.length_a   1.000
_cell.length_b   1.000
_cell.length_c   1.000
_cell.angle_alpha   90.00
_cell.angle_beta   90.00
_cell.angle_gamma   90.00
#
_symmetry.space_group_name_H-M   'P 1'
#
loop_
_entity.id
_entity.type
_entity.pdbx_description
1 polymer ?
#
loop_
_entity_poly.entity_id
_entity_poly.type
_entity_poly.pdbx_seq_one_letter_code
_entity_poly.pdbx_strand_id
1 'polypeptide(L)' 'MTQVVLNINSKKEWDALKPILEVMNIEYITQDAKMSERELELMRHAEDDKENGRVHAYTSHRGILGR' A
#
# COMPACT_ATOMS: atom_id res chain seq x y z
N MET A 1 2.95 -29.68 -13.83
CA MET A 1 2.99 -28.62 -12.79
C MET A 1 1.93 -27.60 -13.14
N THR A 2 1.05 -27.29 -12.19
CA THR A 2 -0.06 -26.34 -12.39
C THR A 2 0.28 -25.07 -11.63
N GLN A 3 0.36 -23.94 -12.33
CA GLN A 3 0.57 -22.63 -11.73
C GLN A 3 -0.76 -21.89 -11.68
N VAL A 4 -1.11 -21.33 -10.52
CA VAL A 4 -2.33 -20.55 -10.32
C VAL A 4 -1.94 -19.12 -9.98
N VAL A 5 -2.55 -18.14 -10.66
CA VAL A 5 -2.37 -16.72 -10.37
C VAL A 5 -3.57 -16.23 -9.58
N LEU A 6 -3.31 -15.69 -8.39
CA LEU A 6 -4.33 -15.08 -7.53
C LEU A 6 -4.14 -13.56 -7.55
N ASN A 7 -5.15 -12.83 -8.04
CA ASN A 7 -5.18 -11.38 -7.95
C ASN A 7 -5.76 -10.99 -6.58
N ILE A 8 -4.90 -10.47 -5.71
CA ILE A 8 -5.27 -10.04 -4.35
C ILE A 8 -5.15 -8.53 -4.29
N ASN A 9 -6.28 -7.84 -4.12
CA ASN A 9 -6.35 -6.38 -4.19
C ASN A 9 -6.26 -5.70 -2.82
N SER A 10 -6.19 -6.48 -1.73
CA SER A 10 -6.20 -5.96 -0.37
C SER A 10 -5.24 -6.71 0.54
N LYS A 11 -4.51 -5.96 1.37
CA LYS A 11 -3.63 -6.52 2.41
C LYS A 11 -4.37 -7.47 3.35
N LYS A 12 -5.63 -7.17 3.68
CA LYS A 12 -6.45 -8.01 4.56
C LYS A 12 -6.74 -9.38 3.96
N GLU A 13 -6.97 -9.44 2.65
CA GLU A 13 -7.18 -10.70 1.94
C GLU A 13 -5.89 -11.52 1.87
N TRP A 14 -4.76 -10.84 1.65
CA TRP A 14 -3.44 -11.48 1.67
C TRP A 14 -3.11 -12.07 3.04
N ASP A 15 -3.31 -11.30 4.12
CA ASP A 15 -3.05 -11.74 5.49
C ASP A 15 -3.90 -12.96 5.88
N ALA A 16 -5.11 -13.10 5.31
CA ALA A 16 -5.97 -14.27 5.52
C ALA A 16 -5.54 -15.49 4.69
N LEU A 17 -5.02 -15.29 3.48
CA LEU A 17 -4.62 -16.36 2.55
C LEU A 17 -3.24 -16.94 2.86
N LYS A 18 -2.29 -16.10 3.26
CA LYS A 18 -0.92 -16.48 3.58
C LYS A 18 -0.81 -17.72 4.51
N PRO A 19 -1.50 -17.78 5.68
CA PRO A 19 -1.39 -18.94 6.55
C PRO A 19 -1.96 -20.23 5.93
N ILE A 20 -2.96 -20.12 5.05
CA ILE A 20 -3.53 -21.28 4.36
C ILE A 20 -2.51 -21.87 3.38
N LEU A 21 -1.86 -21.00 2.60
CA LEU A 21 -0.82 -21.42 1.65
C LEU A 21 0.37 -22.07 2.36
N GLU A 22 0.77 -21.53 3.53
CA GLU A 22 1.84 -22.08 4.36
C GLU A 22 1.47 -23.46 4.94
N VAL A 23 0.25 -23.64 5.46
CA VAL A 23 -0.23 -24.95 5.97
C VAL A 23 -0.29 -25.99 4.85
N MET A 24 -0.66 -25.58 3.63
CA MET A 24 -0.71 -26.46 2.46
C MET A 24 0.67 -26.69 1.82
N ASN A 25 1.74 -26.06 2.33
CA ASN A 25 3.08 -26.09 1.78
C ASN A 25 3.13 -25.72 0.27
N ILE A 26 2.31 -24.73 -0.10
CA ILE A 26 2.25 -24.21 -1.47
C ILE A 26 3.27 -23.08 -1.59
N GLU A 27 4.24 -23.24 -2.47
CA GLU A 27 5.17 -22.16 -2.83
C GLU A 27 4.42 -21.04 -3.55
N TYR A 28 4.64 -19.80 -3.11
CA TYR A 28 4.04 -18.61 -3.73
C TYR A 28 5.11 -17.54 -3.97
N ILE A 29 4.89 -16.74 -5.01
CA ILE A 29 5.71 -15.58 -5.35
C ILE A 29 4.81 -14.36 -5.27
N THR A 30 5.11 -13.44 -4.37
CA THR A 30 4.43 -12.14 -4.32
C THR A 30 5.01 -11.27 -5.42
N GLN A 31 4.17 -10.87 -6.38
CA GLN A 31 4.49 -9.73 -7.24
C GLN A 31 3.97 -8.49 -6.53
N ASP A 32 4.78 -7.94 -5.62
CA ASP A 32 4.50 -6.61 -5.10
C ASP A 32 4.40 -5.65 -6.29
N ALA A 33 3.27 -4.94 -6.39
CA ALA A 33 3.13 -3.88 -7.35
C ALA A 33 4.25 -2.86 -7.09
N LYS A 34 5.27 -2.87 -7.94
CA LYS A 34 6.29 -1.81 -7.91
C LYS A 34 5.57 -0.50 -8.14
N MET A 35 5.67 0.43 -7.20
CA MET A 35 5.24 1.81 -7.43
C MET A 35 5.87 2.29 -8.74
N SER A 36 5.04 2.84 -9.62
CA SER A 36 5.52 3.46 -10.85
C SER A 36 6.41 4.65 -10.51
N GLU A 37 7.33 5.01 -11.41
CA GLU A 37 8.19 6.20 -11.26
C GLU A 37 7.36 7.46 -11.00
N ARG A 38 6.17 7.54 -11.62
CA ARG A 38 5.22 8.64 -11.42
C ARG A 38 4.66 8.68 -10.00
N GLU A 39 4.33 7.54 -9.42
CA GLU A 39 3.84 7.47 -8.03
C GLU A 39 4.94 7.84 -7.03
N LEU A 40 6.18 7.44 -7.30
CA LEU A 40 7.35 7.84 -6.50
C LEU A 40 7.60 9.35 -6.57
N GLU A 41 7.50 9.93 -7.76
CA GLU A 41 7.65 11.37 -7.95
C GLU A 41 6.57 12.18 -7.22
N LEU A 42 5.31 11.74 -7.30
CA LEU A 42 4.19 12.35 -6.58
C LEU A 42 4.37 12.25 -5.06
N MET A 43 4.86 11.12 -4.56
CA MET A 43 5.15 10.94 -3.13
C MET A 43 6.23 11.91 -2.66
N ARG A 44 7.33 12.03 -3.43
CA ARG A 44 8.41 12.99 -3.11
C ARG A 44 7.92 14.44 -3.09
N HIS A 45 7.09 14.83 -4.05
CA HIS A 45 6.50 16.18 -4.07
C HIS A 45 5.59 16.43 -2.86
N ALA A 46 4.79 15.45 -2.45
CA ALA A 46 3.95 15.58 -1.27
C ALA A 46 4.76 15.71 0.03
N GLU A 47 5.91 15.03 0.12
CA GLU A 47 6.85 15.17 1.25
C GLU A 47 7.51 16.55 1.26
N ASP A 48 8.03 17.01 0.12
CA ASP A 48 8.62 18.35 -0.03
C ASP A 48 7.61 19.46 0.34
N ASP A 49 6.36 19.35 -0.11
CA ASP A 49 5.32 20.33 0.17
C ASP A 49 4.94 20.35 1.67
N LYS A 50 5.07 19.21 2.36
CA LYS A 50 4.87 19.11 3.81
C LYS A 50 6.04 19.75 4.56
N GLU A 51 7.28 19.48 4.17
CA GLU A 51 8.48 20.06 4.80
C GLU A 51 8.56 21.57 4.62
N ASN A 52 8.20 22.07 3.44
CA ASN A 52 8.18 23.50 3.14
C ASN A 52 6.93 24.22 3.69
N GLY A 53 6.06 23.52 4.44
CA GLY A 53 4.88 24.09 5.07
C GLY A 53 3.79 24.54 4.10
N ARG A 54 3.84 24.11 2.83
CA ARG A 54 2.82 24.42 1.80
C ARG A 54 1.56 23.59 2.00
N VAL A 55 1.72 22.39 2.56
CA VAL A 55 0.63 21.49 2.93
C VAL A 55 0.75 21.14 4.41
N HIS A 56 -0.36 21.19 5.13
CA HIS A 56 -0.44 20.74 6.52
C HIS A 56 -1.13 19.39 6.62
N ALA A 57 -0.48 18.49 7.36
CA ALA A 57 -1.07 17.20 7.69
C ALA A 57 -2.07 17.38 8.83
N TYR A 58 -3.35 17.21 8.52
CA TYR A 58 -4.40 17.16 9.54
C TYR A 58 -4.78 15.73 9.82
N THR A 59 -4.83 15.37 11.10
CA THR A 59 -5.24 14.02 11.55
C THR A 59 -6.76 13.83 11.51
N SER A 60 -7.53 14.91 11.37
CA SER A 60 -8.99 14.85 11.29
C SER A 60 -9.58 16.06 10.59
N HIS A 61 -10.78 15.90 10.04
CA HIS A 61 -11.58 16.97 9.44
C HIS A 61 -11.88 18.11 10.43
N ARG A 62 -12.05 17.80 11.73
CA ARG A 62 -12.23 18.83 12.77
C ARG A 62 -10.98 19.69 12.93
N GLY A 63 -9.80 19.08 12.86
CA GLY A 63 -8.52 19.81 12.89
C GLY A 63 -8.34 20.79 11.72
N ILE A 64 -8.96 20.53 10.56
CA ILE A 64 -8.93 21.43 9.39
C ILE A 64 -9.81 22.66 9.64
N LEU A 65 -10.95 22.48 10.31
CA LEU A 65 -11.96 23.53 10.49
C LEU A 65 -11.68 24.45 11.69
N GLY A 66 -10.56 24.25 12.42
CA GLY A 66 -10.12 25.13 13.50
C GLY A 66 -11.11 25.26 14.67
N ARG A 67 -11.92 24.22 14.93
CA ARG A 67 -12.88 24.17 16.04
C ARG A 67 -12.53 23.13 17.08
#